data_AF-B4D962-F1
#
_entry.id   AF-B4D962-F1
#
_cell.length_a   1.000
_cell.length_b   1.000
_cell.length_c   1.000
_cell.angle_alpha   90.00
_cell.angle_beta   90.00
_cell.angle_gamma   90.00
#
_symmetry.space_group_name_H-M   'P 1'
#
loop_
_entity.id
_entity.type
_entity.pdbx_description
1 polymer ?
#
loop_
_entity_poly.entity_id
_entity_poly.type
_entity_poly.pdbx_seq_one_letter_code
_entity_poly.pdbx_strand_id
1 'polypeptide(L)'
;MRIPPSSDPVERESSKVVCVAAFRSQPSIDPKRMQEWVPGVAWGAPALGMSFEESLKHRDELLPLIQKWSPDALLNKNAAPIYFENEWGLTQPNDPKVTEANYKVHSPAWGMGFKKVADSVGATVYNKFPDHPTEKYKDIWDFIVQNLTVPAK
;
A
#
# COMPACT_ATOMS: atom_id res chain seq x y z
N MET A 1 -16.80 12.25 -7.43
CA MET A 1 -15.73 13.27 -7.65
C MET A 1 -16.04 14.49 -6.77
N ARG A 2 -15.14 14.99 -5.91
CA ARG A 2 -15.40 16.26 -5.17
C ARG A 2 -15.07 17.41 -6.11
N ILE A 3 -16.09 18.03 -6.67
CA ILE A 3 -15.96 19.14 -7.61
C ILE A 3 -15.80 20.44 -6.81
N PRO A 4 -14.69 21.19 -6.94
CA PRO A 4 -14.58 22.52 -6.33
C PRO A 4 -15.66 23.45 -6.91
N PRO A 5 -16.27 24.33 -6.10
CA PRO A 5 -17.27 25.28 -6.56
C PRO A 5 -16.60 26.45 -7.29
N SER A 6 -16.02 26.19 -8.47
CA SER A 6 -15.46 27.21 -9.36
C SER A 6 -16.21 27.24 -10.70
N SER A 7 -16.43 28.45 -11.20
CA SER A 7 -16.95 28.68 -12.56
C SER A 7 -15.90 28.44 -13.63
N ASP A 8 -14.61 28.44 -13.27
CA ASP A 8 -13.52 28.06 -14.16
C ASP A 8 -13.57 26.52 -14.37
N PRO A 9 -13.70 26.04 -15.61
CA PRO A 9 -13.80 24.61 -15.89
C PRO A 9 -12.56 23.81 -15.49
N VAL A 10 -11.38 24.43 -15.38
CA VAL A 10 -10.14 23.79 -14.93
C VAL A 10 -10.08 23.74 -13.41
N GLU A 11 -10.42 24.82 -12.72
CA GLU A 11 -10.46 24.83 -11.25
C GLU A 11 -11.60 23.97 -10.68
N ARG A 12 -12.59 23.65 -11.50
CA ARG A 12 -13.67 22.69 -11.20
C ARG A 12 -13.18 21.23 -11.24
N GLU A 13 -11.98 20.96 -11.74
CA GLU A 13 -11.38 19.63 -11.70
C GLU A 13 -10.53 19.46 -10.43
N SER A 14 -10.86 18.45 -9.60
CA SER A 14 -10.09 18.16 -8.39
C SER A 14 -8.86 17.32 -8.72
N SER A 15 -7.67 17.82 -8.37
CA SER A 15 -6.41 17.06 -8.40
C SER A 15 -6.26 16.08 -7.23
N LYS A 16 -7.21 16.05 -6.28
CA LYS A 16 -7.15 15.12 -5.13
C LYS A 16 -7.41 13.69 -5.59
N VAL A 17 -6.52 12.79 -5.17
CA VAL A 17 -6.67 11.34 -5.33
C VAL A 17 -8.00 10.91 -4.70
N VAL A 18 -8.86 10.25 -5.48
CA VAL A 18 -10.18 9.77 -5.02
C VAL A 18 -10.03 8.49 -4.20
N CYS A 19 -9.21 7.56 -4.69
CA CYS A 19 -8.89 6.30 -4.04
C CYS A 19 -7.58 5.74 -4.62
N VAL A 20 -6.94 4.82 -3.90
CA VAL A 20 -5.75 4.08 -4.39
C VAL A 20 -6.08 2.60 -4.38
N ALA A 21 -5.79 1.91 -5.46
CA ALA A 21 -5.96 0.47 -5.55
C ALA A 21 -4.66 -0.13 -6.06
N ALA A 22 -4.12 -1.14 -5.37
CA ALA A 22 -2.86 -1.76 -5.75
C ALA A 22 -2.89 -3.29 -5.57
N PHE A 23 -2.32 -4.00 -6.55
CA PHE A 23 -2.22 -5.45 -6.54
C PHE A 23 -0.79 -5.87 -6.16
N ARG A 24 -0.64 -6.81 -5.22
CA ARG A 24 0.66 -7.27 -4.67
C ARG A 24 1.60 -6.14 -4.23
N SER A 25 1.09 -5.18 -3.48
CA SER A 25 1.82 -3.94 -3.15
C SER A 25 2.89 -4.09 -2.05
N GLN A 26 3.93 -3.24 -2.10
CA GLN A 26 4.93 -3.06 -1.03
C GLN A 26 4.90 -1.60 -0.52
N PRO A 27 4.07 -1.28 0.49
CA PRO A 27 3.76 0.11 0.82
C PRO A 27 4.71 0.73 1.86
N SER A 28 5.97 0.29 1.89
CA SER A 28 7.01 0.88 2.73
C SER A 28 8.36 0.78 2.03
N ILE A 29 9.21 1.81 2.19
CA ILE A 29 10.64 1.79 1.83
C ILE A 29 11.55 1.69 3.06
N ASP A 30 10.97 1.53 4.26
CA ASP A 30 11.70 1.41 5.52
C ASP A 30 12.16 -0.05 5.74
N PRO A 31 13.46 -0.36 5.66
CA PRO A 31 13.92 -1.75 5.68
C PRO A 31 13.65 -2.46 7.02
N LYS A 32 13.60 -1.74 8.16
CA LYS A 32 13.20 -2.36 9.43
C LYS A 32 11.72 -2.75 9.41
N ARG A 33 10.87 -1.91 8.84
CA ARG A 33 9.42 -2.15 8.72
C ARG A 33 9.09 -3.25 7.71
N MET A 34 9.85 -3.32 6.62
CA MET A 34 9.79 -4.45 5.69
C MET A 34 10.05 -5.78 6.40
N GLN A 35 11.11 -5.85 7.22
CA GLN A 35 11.45 -7.04 8.00
C GLN A 35 10.41 -7.37 9.08
N GLU A 36 9.82 -6.36 9.71
CA GLU A 36 8.74 -6.55 10.68
C GLU A 36 7.49 -7.16 10.03
N TRP A 37 7.09 -6.64 8.87
CA TRP A 37 5.87 -7.08 8.20
C TRP A 37 6.07 -8.39 7.44
N VAL A 38 7.23 -8.57 6.82
CA VAL A 38 7.58 -9.78 6.06
C VAL A 38 8.98 -10.24 6.45
N PRO A 39 9.10 -11.07 7.50
CA PRO A 39 10.39 -11.54 8.01
C PRO A 39 11.27 -12.18 6.93
N GLY A 40 12.51 -11.71 6.84
CA GLY A 40 13.51 -12.21 5.89
C GLY A 40 13.28 -11.77 4.45
N VAL A 41 12.49 -10.73 4.19
CA VAL A 41 12.41 -10.10 2.87
C VAL A 41 13.63 -9.21 2.60
N ALA A 42 14.31 -9.38 1.47
CA ALA A 42 15.40 -8.52 1.04
C ALA A 42 15.05 -7.88 -0.31
N TRP A 43 14.36 -6.74 -0.28
CA TRP A 43 13.79 -6.08 -1.45
C TRP A 43 13.87 -4.55 -1.33
N GLY A 44 13.72 -3.83 -2.45
CA GLY A 44 13.52 -2.38 -2.48
C GLY A 44 14.77 -1.52 -2.30
N ALA A 45 15.85 -2.05 -1.71
CA ALA A 45 17.09 -1.33 -1.49
C ALA A 45 17.79 -0.76 -2.75
N PRO A 46 17.67 -1.35 -3.96
CA PRO A 46 18.21 -0.72 -5.17
C PRO A 46 17.66 0.69 -5.45
N ALA A 47 16.42 1.00 -5.01
CA ALA A 47 15.86 2.35 -5.11
C ALA A 47 16.59 3.39 -4.23
N LEU A 48 17.35 2.91 -3.24
CA LEU A 48 18.20 3.70 -2.35
C LEU A 48 19.68 3.70 -2.79
N GLY A 49 19.99 3.05 -3.93
CA GLY A 49 21.36 2.95 -4.45
C GLY A 49 22.30 2.07 -3.63
N MET A 50 21.76 1.11 -2.87
CA MET A 50 22.53 0.24 -1.97
C MET A 50 21.92 -1.16 -1.84
N SER A 51 22.65 -2.07 -1.18
CA SER A 51 22.15 -3.39 -0.79
C SER A 51 21.14 -3.29 0.36
N PHE A 52 20.36 -4.36 0.58
CA PHE A 52 19.40 -4.40 1.68
C PHE A 52 20.07 -4.41 3.06
N GLU A 53 21.24 -5.04 3.19
CA GLU A 53 22.01 -5.02 4.42
C GLU A 53 22.52 -3.60 4.72
N GLU A 54 23.02 -2.90 3.71
CA GLU A 54 23.42 -1.49 3.84
C GLU A 54 22.24 -0.61 4.24
N SER A 55 21.06 -0.81 3.66
CA SER A 55 19.88 0.00 4.02
C SER A 55 19.43 -0.24 5.46
N LEU A 56 19.54 -1.47 5.98
CA LEU A 56 19.30 -1.76 7.39
C LEU A 56 20.33 -1.07 8.30
N LYS A 57 21.61 -1.16 7.94
CA LYS A 57 22.73 -0.58 8.69
C LYS A 57 22.66 0.95 8.74
N HIS A 58 22.37 1.58 7.60
CA HIS A 58 22.30 3.03 7.44
C HIS A 58 20.89 3.59 7.59
N ARG A 59 19.95 2.81 8.14
CA ARG A 59 18.54 3.22 8.23
C ARG A 59 18.34 4.57 8.91
N ASP A 60 19.08 4.83 9.98
CA ASP A 60 18.89 6.07 10.75
C ASP A 60 19.32 7.30 9.93
N GLU A 61 20.32 7.16 9.05
CA GLU A 61 20.71 8.18 8.07
C GLU A 61 19.64 8.33 6.96
N LEU A 62 19.01 7.23 6.57
CA LEU A 62 17.94 7.21 5.57
C LEU A 62 16.59 7.70 6.12
N LEU A 63 16.43 7.81 7.44
CA LEU A 63 15.15 8.09 8.06
C LEU A 63 14.46 9.36 7.56
N PRO A 64 15.16 10.50 7.31
CA PRO A 64 14.53 11.68 6.71
C PRO A 64 13.97 11.42 5.31
N LEU A 65 14.67 10.61 4.50
CA LEU A 65 14.21 10.22 3.16
C LEU A 65 13.01 9.27 3.25
N ILE A 66 13.07 8.28 4.14
CA ILE A 66 11.99 7.34 4.43
C ILE A 66 10.74 8.11 4.86
N GLN A 67 10.85 9.04 5.81
CA GLN A 67 9.71 9.83 6.28
C GLN A 67 9.11 10.70 5.18
N LYS A 68 9.94 11.17 4.24
CA LYS A 68 9.51 12.01 3.13
C LYS A 68 8.78 11.23 2.03
N TRP A 69 9.12 9.96 1.81
CA TRP A 69 8.69 9.24 0.60
C TRP A 69 7.99 7.91 0.84
N SER A 70 8.14 7.31 2.02
CA SER A 70 7.54 6.00 2.31
C SER A 70 6.02 6.12 2.46
N PRO A 71 5.22 5.32 1.72
CA PRO A 71 3.76 5.43 1.76
C PRO A 71 3.17 5.31 3.17
N ASP A 72 3.74 4.43 4.00
CA ASP A 72 3.34 4.22 5.38
C ASP A 72 3.73 5.37 6.32
N ALA A 73 4.80 6.11 6.03
CA ALA A 73 5.17 7.31 6.77
C ALA A 73 4.31 8.51 6.41
N LEU A 74 3.77 8.56 5.18
CA LEU A 74 2.91 9.63 4.69
C LEU A 74 1.42 9.42 5.00
N LEU A 75 1.05 8.21 5.44
CA LEU A 75 -0.32 7.85 5.73
C LEU A 75 -0.88 8.66 6.90
N ASN A 76 -2.06 9.23 6.73
CA ASN A 76 -2.75 10.02 7.74
C ASN A 76 -4.28 9.94 7.55
N LYS A 77 -5.04 10.44 8.51
CA LYS A 77 -6.52 10.40 8.49
C LYS A 77 -7.20 10.97 7.25
N ASN A 78 -6.52 11.86 6.52
CA ASN A 78 -7.06 12.51 5.32
C ASN A 78 -6.66 11.79 4.03
N ALA A 79 -5.92 10.68 4.12
CA ALA A 79 -5.57 9.87 2.96
C ALA A 79 -6.83 9.37 2.25
N ALA A 80 -6.76 9.29 0.92
CA ALA A 80 -7.81 8.64 0.14
C ALA A 80 -7.94 7.17 0.58
N PRO A 81 -9.14 6.56 0.49
CA PRO A 81 -9.30 5.13 0.77
C PRO A 81 -8.36 4.29 -0.09
N ILE A 82 -7.76 3.27 0.51
CA ILE A 82 -6.80 2.38 -0.16
C ILE A 82 -7.34 0.96 -0.17
N TYR A 83 -7.17 0.26 -1.28
CA TYR A 83 -7.52 -1.14 -1.45
C TYR A 83 -6.30 -1.93 -1.93
N PHE A 84 -5.86 -2.90 -1.13
CA PHE A 84 -4.83 -3.85 -1.51
C PHE A 84 -5.45 -5.20 -1.82
N GLU A 85 -5.00 -5.80 -2.92
CA GLU A 85 -5.38 -7.15 -3.31
C GLU A 85 -4.16 -8.01 -3.60
N ASN A 86 -4.18 -9.25 -3.12
CA ASN A 86 -3.16 -10.26 -3.38
C ASN A 86 -3.84 -11.57 -3.78
N GLU A 87 -3.22 -12.31 -4.69
CA GLU A 87 -3.66 -13.66 -5.08
C GLU A 87 -3.17 -14.77 -4.16
N TRP A 88 -2.16 -14.51 -3.33
CA TRP A 88 -1.65 -15.45 -2.33
C TRP A 88 -2.10 -15.07 -0.93
N GLY A 89 -2.27 -16.08 -0.07
CA GLY A 89 -2.57 -15.91 1.35
C GLY A 89 -1.33 -15.62 2.20
N LEU A 90 -1.47 -15.68 3.52
CA LEU A 90 -0.38 -15.47 4.48
C LEU A 90 0.63 -16.63 4.57
N THR A 91 0.39 -17.71 3.82
CA THR A 91 1.30 -18.84 3.69
C THR A 91 1.75 -18.96 2.23
N GLN A 92 3.03 -19.28 2.03
CA GLN A 92 3.57 -19.53 0.69
C GLN A 92 2.78 -20.66 0.01
N PRO A 93 2.30 -20.47 -1.23
CA PRO A 93 1.65 -21.54 -1.98
C PRO A 93 2.59 -22.73 -2.18
N ASN A 94 2.03 -23.93 -2.14
CA ASN A 94 2.74 -25.16 -2.50
C ASN A 94 2.81 -25.31 -4.04
N ASP A 95 3.45 -24.35 -4.71
CA ASP A 95 3.71 -24.36 -6.15
C ASP A 95 5.23 -24.26 -6.36
N PRO A 96 5.88 -25.23 -7.03
CA PRO A 96 7.33 -25.21 -7.25
C PRO A 96 7.82 -24.00 -8.08
N LYS A 97 6.92 -23.29 -8.78
CA LYS A 97 7.24 -22.04 -9.50
C LYS A 97 7.27 -20.82 -8.59
N VAL A 98 6.76 -20.92 -7.37
CA VAL A 98 6.71 -19.82 -6.40
C VAL A 98 7.89 -19.98 -5.44
N THR A 99 8.99 -19.29 -5.75
CA THR A 99 10.14 -19.20 -4.84
C THR A 99 9.76 -18.40 -3.59
N GLU A 100 10.47 -18.64 -2.49
CA GLU A 100 10.27 -17.89 -1.25
C GLU A 100 10.47 -16.38 -1.45
N ALA A 101 11.48 -15.98 -2.22
CA ALA A 101 11.73 -14.57 -2.54
C ALA A 101 10.53 -13.94 -3.30
N ASN A 102 10.00 -14.65 -4.30
CA ASN A 102 8.82 -14.21 -5.05
C ASN A 102 7.60 -14.10 -4.15
N TYR A 103 7.38 -15.07 -3.27
CA TYR A 103 6.30 -15.03 -2.28
C TYR A 103 6.44 -13.85 -1.33
N LYS A 104 7.61 -13.64 -0.73
CA LYS A 104 7.85 -12.58 0.26
C LYS A 104 7.60 -11.19 -0.32
N VAL A 105 8.05 -10.90 -1.54
CA VAL A 105 7.79 -9.57 -2.15
C VAL A 105 6.32 -9.34 -2.50
N HIS A 106 5.51 -10.40 -2.65
CA HIS A 106 4.08 -10.31 -2.98
C HIS A 106 3.14 -10.80 -1.86
N SER A 107 3.64 -10.99 -0.64
CA SER A 107 2.85 -11.51 0.48
C SER A 107 1.79 -10.49 0.92
N PRO A 108 0.55 -10.90 1.26
CA PRO A 108 -0.44 -9.99 1.83
C PRO A 108 -0.04 -9.41 3.20
N ALA A 109 1.00 -9.96 3.84
CA ALA A 109 1.52 -9.44 5.10
C ALA A 109 1.99 -7.97 5.01
N TRP A 110 2.42 -7.51 3.82
CA TRP A 110 2.65 -6.10 3.53
C TRP A 110 1.41 -5.23 3.80
N GLY A 111 0.26 -5.64 3.25
CA GLY A 111 -1.01 -4.95 3.45
C GLY A 111 -1.50 -5.03 4.89
N MET A 112 -1.28 -6.16 5.57
CA MET A 112 -1.65 -6.32 6.99
C MET A 112 -0.86 -5.39 7.91
N GLY A 113 0.46 -5.25 7.68
CA GLY A 113 1.29 -4.29 8.41
C GLY A 113 0.85 -2.85 8.16
N PHE A 114 0.62 -2.49 6.90
CA PHE A 114 0.15 -1.16 6.52
C PHE A 114 -1.22 -0.83 7.12
N LYS A 115 -2.14 -1.79 7.18
CA LYS A 115 -3.46 -1.61 7.80
C LYS A 115 -3.36 -1.29 9.29
N LYS A 116 -2.41 -1.86 10.03
CA LYS A 116 -2.18 -1.48 11.44
C LYS A 116 -1.78 -0.01 11.57
N VAL A 117 -0.93 0.48 10.67
CA VAL A 117 -0.58 1.91 10.60
C VAL A 117 -1.82 2.74 10.27
N ALA A 118 -2.60 2.32 9.27
CA ALA A 118 -3.84 2.98 8.88
C ALA A 118 -4.83 3.13 10.03
N ASP A 119 -5.08 2.03 10.76
CA ASP A 119 -6.00 2.00 11.88
C ASP A 119 -5.52 2.94 13.00
N SER A 120 -4.21 3.05 13.24
CA SER A 120 -3.64 3.95 14.26
C SER A 120 -3.83 5.45 13.94
N VAL A 121 -3.94 5.81 12.66
CA VAL A 121 -4.13 7.20 12.20
C VAL A 121 -5.54 7.48 11.71
N GLY A 122 -6.46 6.50 11.76
CA GLY A 122 -7.82 6.63 11.25
C GLY A 122 -7.94 6.71 9.73
N ALA A 123 -6.95 6.18 8.98
CA ALA A 123 -7.03 6.05 7.53
C ALA A 123 -7.80 4.79 7.13
N THR A 124 -8.48 4.82 5.97
CA THR A 124 -9.26 3.68 5.48
C THR A 124 -8.43 2.80 4.55
N VAL A 125 -8.13 1.58 4.98
CA VAL A 125 -7.45 0.57 4.16
C VAL A 125 -8.21 -0.75 4.19
N TYR A 126 -8.45 -1.29 3.00
CA TYR A 126 -9.01 -2.62 2.78
C TYR A 126 -7.92 -3.55 2.26
N ASN A 127 -7.87 -4.77 2.78
CA ASN A 127 -6.98 -5.83 2.30
C ASN A 127 -7.84 -7.02 1.87
N LYS A 128 -7.65 -7.48 0.63
CA LYS A 128 -8.26 -8.70 0.12
C LYS A 128 -7.17 -9.69 -0.28
N PHE A 129 -7.31 -10.93 0.16
CA PHE A 129 -6.49 -12.06 -0.27
C PHE A 129 -7.25 -13.36 -0.01
N PRO A 130 -6.76 -14.55 -0.44
CA PRO A 130 -7.42 -15.82 -0.15
C PRO A 130 -7.76 -15.95 1.34
N ASP A 131 -8.98 -16.39 1.63
CA ASP A 131 -9.55 -16.53 2.98
C ASP A 131 -9.65 -15.23 3.80
N HIS A 132 -9.45 -14.08 3.16
CA HIS A 132 -9.65 -12.75 3.73
C HIS A 132 -10.41 -11.84 2.76
N PRO A 133 -11.71 -12.10 2.54
CA PRO A 133 -12.54 -11.28 1.65
C PRO A 133 -12.80 -9.90 2.26
N THR A 134 -13.18 -8.95 1.41
CA THR A 134 -13.70 -7.64 1.83
C THR A 134 -15.21 -7.62 1.68
N GLU A 135 -15.94 -7.08 2.66
CA GLU A 135 -17.42 -7.07 2.62
C GLU A 135 -17.99 -6.05 1.64
N LYS A 136 -17.33 -4.89 1.50
CA LYS A 136 -17.84 -3.75 0.73
C LYS A 136 -17.53 -3.81 -0.77
N TYR A 137 -16.42 -4.45 -1.12
CA TYR A 137 -15.90 -4.46 -2.48
C TYR A 137 -15.57 -5.90 -2.87
N LYS A 138 -15.93 -6.30 -4.09
CA LYS A 138 -15.65 -7.63 -4.61
C LYS A 138 -14.17 -7.83 -4.92
N ASP A 139 -13.54 -6.82 -5.53
CA ASP A 139 -12.16 -6.83 -5.99
C ASP A 139 -11.67 -5.39 -6.23
N ILE A 140 -10.41 -5.25 -6.63
CA ILE A 140 -9.74 -3.99 -6.93
C ILE A 140 -10.50 -3.15 -7.97
N TRP A 141 -11.14 -3.78 -8.95
CA TRP A 141 -11.87 -3.08 -10.01
C TRP A 141 -13.21 -2.56 -9.51
N ASP A 142 -13.95 -3.37 -8.77
CA ASP A 142 -15.19 -2.96 -8.11
C ASP A 142 -14.93 -1.80 -7.14
N PHE A 143 -13.82 -1.84 -6.39
CA PHE A 143 -13.38 -0.71 -5.55
C PHE A 143 -13.18 0.57 -6.36
N ILE A 144 -12.43 0.52 -7.47
CA ILE A 144 -12.18 1.70 -8.32
C ILE A 144 -13.49 2.21 -8.92
N VAL A 145 -14.29 1.34 -9.54
CA VAL A 145 -15.53 1.72 -10.22
C VAL A 145 -16.50 2.36 -9.24
N GLN A 146 -16.73 1.74 -8.07
CA GLN A 146 -17.64 2.30 -7.08
C GLN A 146 -17.16 3.67 -6.59
N ASN A 147 -15.86 3.86 -6.32
CA ASN A 147 -15.35 5.14 -5.82
C ASN A 147 -15.35 6.26 -6.89
N LEU A 148 -15.14 5.92 -8.17
CA LEU A 148 -15.16 6.90 -9.26
C LEU A 148 -16.58 7.28 -9.72
N THR A 149 -17.55 6.37 -9.56
CA THR A 149 -18.94 6.57 -10.00
C THR A 149 -19.86 7.17 -8.93
N VAL A 150 -19.38 7.38 -7.69
CA VAL A 150 -20.18 8.08 -6.67
C VAL A 150 -20.46 9.52 -7.14
N PRO A 151 -21.74 9.94 -7.21
CA PRO A 151 -22.09 11.33 -7.46
C PRO A 151 -21.35 12.26 -6.49
N ALA A 152 -20.95 13.44 -6.96
CA ALA A 152 -20.41 14.47 -6.09
C ALA A 152 -21.42 14.74 -4.95
N LYS A 153 -20.99 14.59 -3.69
CA LYS A 153 -21.74 15.06 -2.53
C LYS A 153 -21.54 16.54 -2.35
#